data_AF-A0ABD0RX28-F1
#
_entry.id   AF-A0ABD0RX28-F1
#
_cell.length_a   1.000
_cell.length_b   1.000
_cell.length_c   1.000
_cell.angle_alpha   90.00
_cell.angle_beta   90.00
_cell.angle_gamma   90.00
#
_symmetry.space_group_name_H-M   'P 1'
#
loop_
_entity.id
_entity.type
_entity.pdbx_description
1 polymer ?
#
loop_
_entity_poly.entity_id
_entity_poly.type
_entity_poly.pdbx_seq_one_letter_code
_entity_poly.pdbx_strand_id
1 'polypeptide(L)'
;QHQQKVNNQIISLIDTPGLCDTSISKEKLKKELVKCVEMSVPGPHAFLLLIRLDVKFTNEEKSTVKWIQENFGKDAVHYTIILFTRGDHKQINELVKECKGGYHVFNNKDKDNQSQVTELLEK
;
A
#
# COMPACT_ATOMS: atom_id res chain seq x y z
N GLN A 1 -6.98 5.95 -10.75
CA GLN A 1 -7.99 5.50 -9.78
C GLN A 1 -8.78 4.37 -10.43
N HIS A 2 -8.95 3.28 -9.70
CA HIS A 2 -9.74 2.12 -10.11
C HIS A 2 -10.89 1.96 -9.13
N GLN A 3 -12.07 1.58 -9.61
CA GLN A 3 -13.23 1.30 -8.78
C GLN A 3 -13.81 -0.07 -9.12
N GLN A 4 -14.14 -0.84 -8.11
CA GLN A 4 -14.74 -2.16 -8.28
C GLN A 4 -15.72 -2.46 -7.16
N LYS A 5 -16.84 -3.11 -7.51
CA LYS A 5 -17.77 -3.64 -6.52
C LYS A 5 -17.25 -4.99 -6.03
N VAL A 6 -17.02 -5.11 -4.72
CA VAL A 6 -16.68 -6.36 -4.04
C VAL A 6 -17.74 -6.60 -2.98
N ASN A 7 -18.41 -7.75 -3.02
CA ASN A 7 -19.60 -8.02 -2.22
C ASN A 7 -20.66 -6.91 -2.42
N ASN A 8 -21.02 -6.18 -1.35
CA ASN A 8 -21.95 -5.05 -1.41
C ASN A 8 -21.28 -3.69 -1.16
N GLN A 9 -19.95 -3.61 -1.28
CA GLN A 9 -19.16 -2.39 -1.09
C GLN A 9 -18.50 -1.95 -2.42
N ILE A 10 -18.40 -0.64 -2.64
CA ILE A 10 -17.63 -0.06 -3.74
C ILE A 10 -16.23 0.24 -3.21
N ILE A 11 -15.24 -0.44 -3.75
CA ILE A 11 -13.83 -0.24 -3.41
C ILE A 11 -13.22 0.71 -4.43
N SER A 12 -12.54 1.75 -3.95
CA SER A 12 -11.80 2.71 -4.77
C SER A 12 -10.31 2.61 -4.44
N LEU A 13 -9.48 2.27 -5.42
CA LEU A 13 -8.03 2.17 -5.29
C LEU A 13 -7.34 3.31 -6.05
N ILE A 14 -6.38 3.96 -5.41
CA ILE A 14 -5.55 5.01 -6.00
C ILE A 14 -4.12 4.51 -6.02
N ASP A 15 -3.60 4.22 -7.21
CA ASP A 15 -2.18 3.91 -7.38
C ASP A 15 -1.36 5.20 -7.34
N THR A 16 -0.34 5.21 -6.49
CA THR A 16 0.57 6.34 -6.32
C THR A 16 1.86 6.13 -7.11
N PRO A 17 2.47 7.18 -7.68
CA PRO A 17 3.83 7.08 -8.21
C PRO A 17 4.84 6.73 -7.09
N GLY A 18 5.95 6.10 -7.44
CA GLY A 18 7.03 5.81 -6.49
C GLY A 18 7.67 7.08 -5.96
N LEU A 19 7.80 7.21 -4.64
CA LEU A 19 8.35 8.42 -4.01
C LEU A 19 9.85 8.58 -4.25
N CYS A 20 10.53 7.48 -4.56
CA CYS A 20 11.94 7.48 -4.95
C CYS A 20 12.13 7.28 -6.46
N ASP A 21 11.06 7.43 -7.25
CA ASP A 21 11.15 7.29 -8.70
C ASP A 21 11.99 8.42 -9.31
N THR A 22 13.23 8.10 -9.68
CA THR A 22 14.16 9.04 -10.31
C THR A 22 13.85 9.27 -11.79
N SER A 23 12.92 8.52 -12.38
CA SER A 23 12.49 8.69 -13.77
C SER A 23 11.58 9.90 -13.98
N ILE A 24 11.04 10.48 -12.90
CA ILE A 24 10.19 11.66 -12.93
C ILE A 24 10.84 12.84 -12.20
N SER A 25 10.57 14.07 -12.67
CA SER A 25 11.06 15.28 -12.00
C SER A 25 10.35 15.47 -10.66
N LYS A 26 11.04 16.10 -9.69
CA LYS A 26 10.47 16.42 -8.36
C LYS A 26 9.16 17.23 -8.45
N GLU A 27 9.07 18.14 -9.43
CA GLU A 27 7.88 18.95 -9.67
C GLU A 27 6.70 18.11 -10.18
N LYS A 28 6.96 17.18 -11.10
CA LYS A 28 5.93 16.27 -11.61
C LYS A 28 5.47 15.30 -10.52
N LEU A 29 6.41 14.75 -9.75
CA LEU A 29 6.09 13.92 -8.58
C LEU A 29 5.18 14.68 -7.61
N LYS A 30 5.53 15.92 -7.25
CA LYS A 30 4.71 16.74 -6.36
C LYS A 30 3.28 16.95 -6.91
N LYS A 31 3.12 17.21 -8.21
CA LYS A 31 1.80 17.38 -8.84
C LYS A 31 0.96 16.11 -8.77
N GLU A 32 1.53 14.95 -9.07
CA GLU A 32 0.82 13.67 -8.98
C GLU A 32 0.44 13.33 -7.53
N LEU A 33 1.29 13.65 -6.57
CA LEU A 33 1.00 13.44 -5.14
C LEU A 33 -0.15 14.34 -4.65
N VAL A 34 -0.20 15.61 -5.07
CA VAL A 34 -1.35 16.50 -4.77
C VAL A 34 -2.64 15.91 -5.35
N LYS A 35 -2.60 15.43 -6.59
CA LYS A 35 -3.74 14.78 -7.23
C LYS A 35 -4.20 13.53 -6.45
N CYS A 36 -3.28 12.76 -5.88
CA CYS A 36 -3.63 11.61 -5.04
C CYS A 36 -4.40 12.02 -3.78
N VAL A 37 -4.00 13.12 -3.14
CA VAL A 37 -4.72 13.67 -1.98
C VAL A 37 -6.11 14.14 -2.40
N GLU A 38 -6.23 14.89 -3.50
CA GLU A 38 -7.53 15.38 -4.01
C GLU A 38 -8.50 14.25 -4.38
N MET A 39 -8.01 13.19 -5.04
CA MET A 39 -8.83 12.01 -5.39
C MET A 39 -9.27 11.22 -4.17
N SER A 40 -8.63 11.41 -3.01
CA SER A 40 -8.90 10.66 -1.79
C SER A 40 -9.91 11.32 -0.86
N VAL A 41 -10.36 12.56 -1.13
CA VAL A 41 -11.29 13.31 -0.26
C VAL A 41 -12.58 12.50 0.01
N PRO A 42 -13.06 12.40 1.27
CA PRO A 42 -12.63 13.13 2.48
C PRO A 42 -11.30 12.63 3.08
N GLY A 43 -10.84 11.45 2.70
CA GLY A 43 -9.58 10.83 3.08
C GLY A 43 -9.65 9.33 2.73
N PRO A 44 -8.51 8.66 2.55
CA PRO A 44 -8.50 7.22 2.35
C PRO A 44 -8.91 6.50 3.65
N HIS A 45 -9.61 5.37 3.50
CA HIS A 45 -9.96 4.50 4.63
C HIS A 45 -8.75 3.73 5.16
N ALA A 46 -7.82 3.39 4.27
CA ALA A 46 -6.57 2.70 4.58
C ALA A 46 -5.48 3.05 3.57
N PHE A 47 -4.23 2.97 4.00
CA PHE A 47 -3.06 3.02 3.13
C PHE A 47 -2.49 1.61 2.97
N LEU A 48 -2.15 1.21 1.74
CA LEU A 48 -1.50 -0.07 1.48
C LEU A 48 -0.01 0.19 1.22
N LEU A 49 0.86 -0.21 2.17
CA LEU A 49 2.31 -0.15 1.97
C LEU A 49 2.79 -1.48 1.39
N LEU A 50 3.05 -1.49 0.08
CA LEU A 50 3.48 -2.70 -0.63
C LEU A 50 4.96 -2.96 -0.36
N ILE A 51 5.26 -4.15 0.17
CA ILE A 51 6.63 -4.63 0.38
C ILE A 51 6.81 -5.93 -0.38
N ARG A 52 7.85 -6.01 -1.21
CA ARG A 52 8.19 -7.26 -1.91
C ARG A 52 8.98 -8.19 -1.00
N LEU A 53 8.51 -9.42 -0.83
CA LEU A 53 9.17 -10.40 0.05
C LEU A 53 10.50 -10.93 -0.48
N ASP A 54 10.81 -10.71 -1.76
CA ASP A 54 12.04 -11.19 -2.40
C ASP A 54 13.19 -10.17 -2.40
N VAL A 55 12.98 -8.99 -1.80
CA VAL A 55 13.98 -7.92 -1.69
C VAL A 55 14.02 -7.37 -0.26
N LYS A 56 15.13 -6.72 0.10
CA LYS A 56 15.25 -6.06 1.39
C LYS A 56 14.39 -4.80 1.42
N PHE A 57 13.87 -4.49 2.61
CA PHE A 57 13.25 -3.20 2.90
C PHE A 57 14.22 -2.06 2.58
N THR A 58 13.81 -1.14 1.71
CA THR A 58 14.66 -0.08 1.18
C THR A 58 14.36 1.26 1.85
N ASN A 59 15.12 2.29 1.47
CA ASN A 59 14.86 3.66 1.92
C ASN A 59 13.56 4.23 1.33
N GLU A 60 13.04 3.64 0.25
CA GLU A 60 11.79 4.07 -0.37
C GLU A 60 10.58 3.77 0.52
N GLU A 61 10.51 2.57 1.10
CA GLU A 61 9.42 2.23 2.02
C GLU A 61 9.43 3.11 3.27
N LYS A 62 10.61 3.42 3.84
CA LYS A 62 10.74 4.38 4.95
C LYS A 62 10.26 5.78 4.58
N SER A 63 10.63 6.24 3.39
CA SER A 63 10.22 7.54 2.87
C SER A 63 8.71 7.60 2.63
N THR A 64 8.10 6.47 2.26
CA THR A 64 6.64 6.35 2.07
C THR A 64 5.87 6.52 3.36
N VAL A 65 6.29 5.87 4.44
CA VAL A 65 5.65 6.07 5.76
C VAL A 65 5.73 7.53 6.19
N LYS A 66 6.89 8.17 6.01
CA LYS A 66 7.09 9.58 6.34
C LYS A 66 6.19 10.49 5.50
N TRP A 67 6.08 10.23 4.20
CA TRP A 67 5.23 10.99 3.29
C TRP A 67 3.74 10.91 3.68
N ILE A 68 3.25 9.72 4.06
CA ILE A 68 1.88 9.54 4.55
C ILE A 68 1.64 10.43 5.77
N GLN A 69 2.56 10.41 6.74
CA GLN A 69 2.45 11.21 7.96
C GLN A 69 2.47 12.72 7.69
N GLU A 70 3.28 13.18 6.74
CA GLU A 70 3.39 14.60 6.38
C GLU A 70 2.14 15.15 5.69
N ASN A 71 1.42 14.31 4.92
CA ASN A 71 0.28 14.77 4.10
C ASN A 71 -1.09 14.44 4.72
N PHE A 72 -1.20 13.35 5.48
CA PHE A 72 -2.45 12.88 6.07
C PHE A 72 -2.46 12.92 7.60
N GLY A 73 -1.37 13.39 8.22
CA GLY A 73 -1.21 13.49 9.67
C GLY A 73 -0.51 12.28 10.28
N LYS A 74 0.09 12.47 11.46
CA LYS A 74 0.92 11.43 12.12
C LYS A 74 0.16 10.14 12.40
N ASP A 75 -1.13 10.26 12.71
CA ASP A 75 -2.02 9.13 13.04
C ASP A 75 -2.43 8.33 11.80
N ALA A 76 -2.17 8.83 10.59
CA ALA A 76 -2.43 8.11 9.34
C ALA A 76 -1.69 6.76 9.28
N VAL A 77 -0.58 6.62 10.02
CA VAL A 77 0.16 5.36 10.14
C VAL A 77 -0.68 4.24 10.78
N HIS A 78 -1.67 4.58 11.61
CA HIS A 78 -2.58 3.60 12.22
C HIS A 78 -3.58 3.02 11.21
N TYR A 79 -3.74 3.66 10.06
CA TYR A 79 -4.56 3.19 8.95
C TYR A 79 -3.71 2.55 7.84
N THR A 80 -2.41 2.32 8.09
CA THR A 80 -1.51 1.69 7.11
C THR A 80 -1.46 0.18 7.31
N ILE A 81 -1.86 -0.56 6.29
CA ILE A 81 -1.72 -2.01 6.20
C ILE A 81 -0.48 -2.33 5.38
N ILE A 82 0.43 -3.11 5.96
CA ILE A 82 1.59 -3.63 5.23
C ILE A 82 1.11 -4.79 4.35
N LEU A 83 1.29 -4.65 3.04
CA LEU A 83 0.92 -5.64 2.04
C LEU A 83 2.18 -6.30 1.48
N PHE A 84 2.43 -7.53 1.88
CA PHE A 84 3.54 -8.31 1.34
C PHE A 84 3.16 -8.92 -0.01
N THR A 85 3.95 -8.65 -1.03
CA THR A 85 3.79 -9.25 -2.36
C THR A 85 4.83 -10.34 -2.59
N ARG A 86 4.53 -11.26 -3.52
CA ARG A 86 5.33 -12.48 -3.78
C ARG A 86 5.35 -13.43 -2.58
N GLY A 87 4.16 -13.65 -2.01
CA GLY A 87 3.93 -14.63 -0.94
C GLY A 87 4.26 -16.08 -1.30
N ASP A 88 4.63 -16.38 -2.54
CA ASP A 88 5.18 -17.67 -2.95
C ASP A 88 6.63 -17.89 -2.47
N HIS A 89 7.32 -16.84 -1.96
CA HIS A 89 8.69 -16.95 -1.44
C HIS A 89 8.74 -17.37 0.04
N LYS A 90 9.57 -18.38 0.34
CA LYS A 90 9.77 -18.99 1.69
C LYS A 90 10.33 -18.04 2.78
N GLN A 91 10.68 -16.80 2.46
CA GLN A 91 11.24 -15.81 3.41
C GLN A 91 10.19 -15.08 4.25
N ILE A 92 8.90 -15.43 4.12
CA ILE A 92 7.78 -14.86 4.88
C ILE A 92 8.09 -14.76 6.38
N ASN A 93 8.72 -15.79 6.97
CA ASN A 93 8.81 -15.91 8.43
C ASN A 93 9.71 -14.91 9.14
N GLU A 94 10.66 -14.23 8.48
CA GLU A 94 11.58 -13.32 9.18
C GLU A 94 11.04 -11.88 9.16
N LEU A 95 10.68 -11.37 7.98
CA LEU A 95 10.20 -9.99 7.80
C LEU A 95 8.84 -9.76 8.50
N VAL A 96 7.99 -10.79 8.51
CA VAL A 96 6.67 -10.75 9.12
C VAL A 96 6.73 -10.73 10.65
N LYS A 97 7.70 -11.42 11.26
CA LYS A 97 7.84 -11.47 12.73
C LYS A 97 8.13 -10.08 13.33
N GLU A 98 8.70 -9.19 12.54
CA GLU A 98 9.01 -7.82 12.98
C GLU A 98 7.77 -6.90 12.90
N CYS A 99 6.75 -7.27 12.11
CA CYS A 99 5.54 -6.48 11.89
C CYS A 99 4.48 -6.73 12.98
N LYS A 100 4.69 -6.13 14.16
CA LYS A 100 3.76 -6.22 15.30
C LYS A 100 2.41 -5.51 15.09
N GLY A 101 2.32 -4.62 14.09
CA GLY A 101 1.12 -3.83 13.77
C GLY A 101 0.13 -4.52 12.82
N GLY A 102 0.38 -5.77 12.44
CA GLY A 102 -0.42 -6.49 11.45
C GLY A 102 0.09 -6.33 10.01
N TYR A 103 -0.20 -7.33 9.18
CA TYR A 103 0.17 -7.37 7.77
C TYR A 103 -0.85 -8.21 7.01
N HIS A 104 -0.76 -8.17 5.68
CA HIS A 104 -1.50 -9.06 4.78
C HIS A 104 -0.58 -9.55 3.66
N VAL A 105 -0.78 -10.77 3.17
CA VAL A 105 0.10 -11.37 2.15
C VAL A 105 -0.70 -11.62 0.89
N PHE A 106 -0.18 -11.15 -0.24
CA PHE A 106 -0.72 -11.37 -1.57
C PHE A 106 0.21 -12.22 -2.44
N ASN A 107 -0.37 -13.19 -3.13
CA ASN A 107 0.23 -13.89 -4.25
C ASN A 107 -0.44 -13.43 -5.56
N ASN A 108 0.11 -12.39 -6.18
CA ASN A 108 -0.42 -11.80 -7.42
C ASN A 108 -0.37 -12.76 -8.64
N LYS A 109 0.27 -13.93 -8.53
CA LYS A 109 0.24 -14.96 -9.58
C LYS A 109 -1.01 -15.83 -9.50
N ASP A 110 -1.62 -15.93 -8.32
CA ASP A 110 -2.83 -16.71 -8.07
C ASP A 110 -4.06 -15.83 -8.28
N LYS A 111 -4.43 -15.63 -9.55
CA LYS A 111 -5.51 -14.72 -9.95
C LYS A 111 -6.91 -15.25 -9.63
N ASP A 112 -7.04 -16.56 -9.43
CA ASP A 112 -8.31 -17.22 -9.15
C ASP A 112 -8.66 -17.15 -7.66
N ASN A 113 -7.67 -16.91 -6.81
CA ASN A 113 -7.86 -16.79 -5.37
C ASN A 113 -8.36 -15.39 -4.97
N GLN A 114 -9.68 -15.24 -4.98
CA GLN A 114 -10.37 -14.04 -4.53
C GLN A 114 -10.40 -13.90 -2.99
N SER A 115 -10.05 -14.94 -2.22
CA SER A 115 -10.09 -14.89 -0.75
C SER A 115 -9.09 -13.87 -0.21
N GLN A 116 -7.94 -13.71 -0.88
CA GLN A 116 -6.92 -12.71 -0.52
C GLN A 116 -7.49 -11.28 -0.50
N VAL A 117 -8.45 -10.97 -1.37
CA VAL A 117 -9.12 -9.67 -1.41
C VAL A 117 -10.13 -9.56 -0.27
N THR A 118 -10.98 -10.57 -0.08
CA THR A 118 -12.00 -10.53 0.98
C THR A 118 -11.38 -10.48 2.38
N GLU A 119 -10.32 -11.25 2.63
CA GLU A 119 -9.56 -11.24 3.90
C GLU A 119 -8.88 -9.89 4.17
N LEU A 120 -8.44 -9.17 3.12
CA LEU A 120 -7.91 -7.82 3.27
C LEU A 120 -8.99 -6.83 3.70
N LEU A 121 -10.21 -6.98 3.17
CA LEU A 121 -11.34 -6.08 3.46
C LEU A 121 -11.96 -6.29 4.85
N GLU A 122 -11.64 -7.39 5.53
CA GLU A 122 -12.07 -7.68 6.90
C GLU A 122 -11.16 -7.04 7.98
N LYS A 123 -10.02 -6.45 7.59
CA LYS A 123 -9.07 -5.76 8.47
C LYS A 123 -9.44 -4.30 8.66
#